data_AF-A0A7C5BW61-F1
#
_entry.id   AF-A0A7C5BW61-F1
#
_cell.length_a   1.000
_cell.length_b   1.000
_cell.length_c   1.000
_cell.angle_alpha   90.00
_cell.angle_beta   90.00
_cell.angle_gamma   90.00
#
_symmetry.space_group_name_H-M   'P 1'
#
loop_
_entity.id
_entity.type
_entity.pdbx_description
1 polymer ?
#
loop_
_entity_poly.entity_id
_entity_poly.type
_entity_poly.pdbx_seq_one_letter_code
_entity_poly.pdbx_strand_id
1 'polypeptide(L)'
;MPVGFAAREEASDHLHLAVVDGGVGLRGSLSLNPRYRGVSTAEALELILVEGASRFDEPGRGGSLKRIREVALRNSGKFYVRSLDGVFFQEDVEWQVGRSFFFPGVQISIRLPKRLFLDGAPGEG
;
A
#
# COMPACT_ATOMS: atom_id res chain seq x y z
N MET A 1 17.40 14.99 -1.33
CA MET A 1 17.33 13.72 -0.60
C MET A 1 15.87 13.32 -0.51
N PRO A 2 15.46 12.08 -0.86
CA PRO A 2 14.11 11.62 -0.58
C PRO A 2 13.95 11.55 0.94
N VAL A 3 13.02 12.33 1.48
CA VAL A 3 12.59 12.21 2.88
C VAL A 3 11.44 11.23 2.94
N GLY A 4 11.43 10.39 3.98
CA GLY A 4 10.33 9.48 4.29
C GLY A 4 9.85 9.74 5.71
N PHE A 5 8.55 9.70 5.91
CA PHE A 5 7.94 9.81 7.22
C PHE A 5 7.07 8.59 7.48
N ALA A 6 7.06 8.13 8.73
CA ALA A 6 6.12 7.15 9.21
C ALA A 6 5.42 7.73 10.44
N ALA A 7 4.11 7.57 10.49
CA ALA A 7 3.29 7.95 11.62
C ALA A 7 2.46 6.74 12.06
N ARG A 8 2.31 6.61 13.37
CA ARG A 8 1.49 5.59 14.00
C ARG A 8 0.51 6.27 14.94
N GLU A 9 -0.75 5.90 14.84
CA GLU A 9 -1.80 6.29 15.77
C GLU A 9 -2.45 5.03 16.34
N GLU A 10 -2.63 5.01 17.67
CA GLU A 10 -3.40 3.98 18.36
C GLU A 10 -4.74 4.56 18.79
N ALA A 11 -5.81 4.18 18.10
CA ALA A 11 -7.16 4.51 18.49
C ALA A 11 -7.71 3.51 19.53
N SER A 12 -8.95 3.71 19.95
CA SER A 12 -9.66 2.79 20.84
C SER A 12 -9.93 1.44 20.16
N ASP A 13 -10.23 1.44 18.86
CA ASP A 13 -10.70 0.28 18.09
C ASP A 13 -9.73 -0.19 16.99
N HIS A 14 -8.75 0.63 16.60
CA HIS A 14 -7.79 0.30 15.55
C HIS A 14 -6.38 0.86 15.78
N LEU A 15 -5.42 0.26 15.09
CA LEU A 15 -4.09 0.78 14.85
C LEU A 15 -4.06 1.38 13.45
N HIS A 16 -3.59 2.62 13.31
CA HIS A 16 -3.37 3.26 12.02
C HIS A 16 -1.87 3.49 11.80
N LEU A 17 -1.33 2.90 10.74
CA LEU A 17 0.02 3.15 10.24
C LEU A 17 -0.07 3.94 8.93
N ALA A 18 0.64 5.07 8.86
CA ALA A 18 0.81 5.83 7.64
C ALA A 18 2.30 5.94 7.30
N VAL A 19 2.66 5.68 6.04
CA VAL A 19 4.01 5.83 5.51
C VAL A 19 3.94 6.72 4.29
N VAL A 20 4.83 7.69 4.20
CA VAL A 20 4.95 8.59 3.06
C VAL A 20 6.40 8.73 2.64
N ASP A 21 6.63 8.75 1.33
CA ASP A 21 7.90 9.12 0.72
C ASP A 21 7.70 10.14 -0.41
N GLY A 22 8.73 10.96 -0.64
CA GLY A 22 8.77 11.95 -1.73
C GLY A 22 9.48 11.48 -3.01
N GLY A 23 9.46 10.18 -3.31
CA GLY A 23 10.15 9.59 -4.45
C GLY A 23 9.44 9.78 -5.81
N VAL A 24 9.81 8.95 -6.79
CA VAL A 24 9.28 9.01 -8.17
C VAL A 24 7.85 8.46 -8.31
N GLY A 25 7.26 7.95 -7.22
CA GLY A 25 5.95 7.31 -7.21
C GLY A 25 5.95 5.90 -7.79
N LEU A 26 4.82 5.21 -7.63
CA LEU A 26 4.68 3.79 -8.00
C LEU A 26 4.75 3.58 -9.52
N ARG A 27 4.02 4.38 -10.31
CA ARG A 27 4.12 4.36 -11.78
C ARG A 27 5.52 4.70 -12.26
N GLY A 28 6.15 5.75 -11.70
CA GLY A 28 7.50 6.16 -12.06
C GLY A 28 8.51 5.04 -11.82
N SER A 29 8.45 4.39 -10.65
CA SER A 29 9.29 3.24 -10.32
C SER A 29 9.03 2.04 -11.25
N LEU A 30 7.76 1.72 -11.52
CA LEU A 30 7.38 0.58 -12.36
C LEU A 30 7.86 0.75 -13.81
N SER A 31 7.83 1.97 -14.33
CA SER A 31 8.24 2.30 -15.70
C SER A 31 9.73 2.06 -16.01
N LEU A 32 10.55 1.84 -14.97
CA LEU A 32 11.94 1.39 -15.12
C LEU A 32 12.01 -0.02 -15.74
N ASN A 33 10.96 -0.82 -15.60
CA ASN A 33 10.77 -2.03 -16.39
C ASN A 33 10.11 -1.65 -17.74
N PRO A 34 10.77 -1.93 -18.89
CA PRO A 34 10.24 -1.64 -20.22
C PRO A 34 8.83 -2.18 -20.48
N ARG A 35 8.46 -3.32 -19.86
CA ARG A 35 7.15 -3.97 -20.00
C ARG A 35 5.98 -3.06 -19.57
N TYR A 36 6.21 -2.18 -18.60
CA TYR A 36 5.15 -1.35 -18.02
C TYR A 36 5.28 0.13 -18.40
N ARG A 37 6.08 0.47 -19.42
CA ARG A 37 6.14 1.84 -19.92
C ARG A 37 4.82 2.23 -20.57
N GLY A 38 4.36 3.46 -20.32
CA GLY A 38 3.16 4.01 -20.94
C GLY A 38 1.84 3.70 -20.21
N VAL A 39 1.85 2.83 -19.19
CA VAL A 39 0.65 2.60 -18.37
C VAL A 39 0.28 3.87 -17.59
N SER A 40 -1.01 4.12 -17.45
CA SER A 40 -1.54 5.16 -16.59
C SER A 40 -1.20 4.90 -15.12
N THR A 41 -1.35 5.91 -14.27
CA THR A 41 -1.12 5.73 -12.83
C THR A 41 -2.13 4.76 -12.22
N ALA A 42 -3.39 4.77 -12.68
CA ALA A 42 -4.42 3.84 -12.24
C ALA A 42 -4.03 2.39 -12.57
N GLU A 43 -3.68 2.11 -13.82
CA GLU A 43 -3.21 0.77 -14.24
C GLU A 43 -1.96 0.34 -13.47
N ALA A 44 -1.00 1.25 -13.23
CA ALA A 44 0.18 0.94 -12.42
C ALA A 44 -0.18 0.53 -10.98
N LEU A 45 -1.17 1.17 -10.37
CA LEU A 45 -1.63 0.81 -9.02
C LEU A 45 -2.25 -0.59 -9.02
N GLU A 46 -3.07 -0.95 -10.01
CA GLU A 46 -3.63 -2.30 -10.13
C GLU A 46 -2.55 -3.35 -10.33
N LEU A 47 -1.64 -3.13 -11.30
CA LEU A 47 -0.52 -4.02 -11.57
C LEU A 47 0.32 -4.27 -10.31
N ILE A 48 0.63 -3.24 -9.53
CA ILE A 48 1.47 -3.37 -8.34
C ILE A 48 0.73 -3.99 -7.16
N LEU A 49 -0.48 -3.52 -6.88
CA LEU A 49 -1.20 -3.85 -5.64
C LEU A 49 -2.02 -5.14 -5.78
N VAL A 50 -2.47 -5.47 -6.99
CA VAL A 50 -3.29 -6.65 -7.29
C VAL A 50 -2.44 -7.77 -7.90
N GLU A 51 -1.66 -7.47 -8.93
CA GLU A 51 -0.88 -8.49 -9.63
C GLU A 51 0.49 -8.73 -9.00
N GLY A 52 1.01 -7.74 -8.25
CA GLY A 52 2.32 -7.82 -7.62
C GLY A 52 3.48 -7.44 -8.55
N ALA A 53 3.18 -6.69 -9.62
CA ALA A 53 4.15 -6.24 -10.61
C ALA A 53 5.34 -5.51 -9.97
N SER A 54 6.49 -5.62 -10.64
CA SER A 54 7.78 -5.18 -10.14
C SER A 54 8.57 -4.48 -11.25
N ARG A 55 9.39 -3.51 -10.86
CA ARG A 55 10.38 -2.91 -11.77
C ARG A 55 11.52 -3.87 -12.14
N PHE A 56 11.66 -4.97 -11.40
CA PHE A 56 12.68 -6.00 -11.60
C PHE A 56 12.02 -7.27 -12.14
N ASP A 57 12.63 -7.91 -13.14
CA ASP A 57 12.15 -9.16 -13.76
C ASP A 57 12.61 -10.43 -13.02
N GLU A 58 13.49 -10.28 -12.02
CA GLU A 58 14.00 -11.39 -11.21
C GLU A 58 12.85 -12.11 -10.46
N PRO A 59 12.73 -13.45 -10.58
CA PRO A 59 11.80 -14.23 -9.78
C PRO A 59 11.98 -13.94 -8.28
N GLY A 60 10.87 -13.73 -7.57
CA GLY A 60 10.88 -13.39 -6.14
C GLY A 60 11.00 -11.89 -5.83
N ARG A 61 11.25 -11.02 -6.82
CA ARG A 61 11.10 -9.57 -6.66
C ARG A 61 9.66 -9.14 -6.91
N GLY A 62 9.20 -8.14 -6.17
CA GLY A 62 7.83 -7.64 -6.27
C GLY A 62 6.86 -8.26 -5.27
N GLY A 63 5.61 -7.84 -5.37
CA GLY A 63 4.51 -8.36 -4.56
C GLY A 63 4.52 -7.96 -3.09
N SER A 64 5.51 -7.20 -2.57
CA SER A 64 5.50 -6.81 -1.16
C SER A 64 4.32 -5.92 -0.80
N LEU A 65 3.96 -4.95 -1.65
CA LEU A 65 2.77 -4.12 -1.42
C LEU A 65 1.47 -4.93 -1.55
N LYS A 66 1.40 -5.85 -2.53
CA LYS A 66 0.31 -6.82 -2.64
C LYS A 66 0.16 -7.66 -1.36
N ARG A 67 1.26 -8.21 -0.83
CA ARG A 67 1.26 -8.98 0.42
C ARG A 67 0.81 -8.15 1.62
N ILE A 68 1.26 -6.90 1.74
CA ILE A 68 0.82 -5.98 2.80
C ILE A 68 -0.69 -5.72 2.69
N ARG A 69 -1.20 -5.45 1.48
CA ARG A 69 -2.64 -5.31 1.23
C ARG A 69 -3.40 -6.58 1.63
N GLU A 70 -2.91 -7.75 1.24
CA GLU A 70 -3.53 -9.04 1.59
C GLU A 70 -3.50 -9.31 3.09
N VAL A 71 -2.44 -8.93 3.80
CA VAL A 71 -2.39 -8.98 5.27
C VAL A 71 -3.45 -8.07 5.88
N ALA A 72 -3.58 -6.83 5.39
CA ALA A 72 -4.63 -5.93 5.87
C ALA A 72 -6.02 -6.53 5.62
N LEU A 73 -6.28 -7.01 4.41
CA LEU A 73 -7.54 -7.65 4.02
C LEU A 73 -7.90 -8.86 4.91
N ARG A 74 -6.99 -9.82 5.07
CA ARG A 74 -7.22 -11.02 5.89
C ARG A 74 -7.56 -10.72 7.35
N ASN A 75 -7.21 -9.52 7.80
CA ASN A 75 -7.38 -9.08 9.17
C ASN A 75 -8.54 -8.07 9.31
N SER A 76 -9.44 -7.97 8.31
CA SER A 76 -10.54 -6.99 8.29
C SER A 76 -10.05 -5.55 8.45
N GLY A 77 -8.86 -5.27 7.90
CA GLY A 77 -8.24 -3.97 7.88
C GLY A 77 -8.58 -3.18 6.61
N LYS A 78 -8.21 -1.90 6.61
CA LYS A 78 -8.33 -1.01 5.44
C LYS A 78 -6.95 -0.69 4.91
N PHE A 79 -6.82 -0.62 3.59
CA PHE A 79 -5.56 -0.31 2.93
C PHE A 79 -5.78 0.76 1.87
N TYR A 80 -5.03 1.85 1.97
CA TYR A 80 -5.15 3.02 1.11
C TYR A 80 -3.76 3.39 0.56
N VAL A 81 -3.68 3.65 -0.73
CA VAL A 81 -2.47 4.11 -1.40
C VAL A 81 -2.78 5.32 -2.26
N ARG A 82 -1.97 6.36 -2.17
CA ARG A 82 -1.97 7.49 -3.10
C ARG A 82 -0.58 7.63 -3.72
N SER A 83 -0.51 7.79 -5.03
CA SER A 83 0.75 8.03 -5.72
C SER A 83 0.49 8.78 -7.01
N LEU A 84 1.25 9.85 -7.25
CA LEU A 84 1.05 10.75 -8.40
C LEU A 84 -0.41 11.21 -8.47
N ASP A 85 -1.10 11.01 -9.60
CA ASP A 85 -2.50 11.36 -9.81
C ASP A 85 -3.48 10.18 -9.59
N GLY A 86 -3.03 9.10 -8.94
CA GLY A 86 -3.84 7.90 -8.68
C GLY A 86 -4.05 7.60 -7.21
N VAL A 87 -5.16 6.91 -6.92
CA VAL A 87 -5.51 6.39 -5.59
C VAL A 87 -6.02 4.96 -5.69
N PHE A 88 -5.64 4.11 -4.75
CA PHE A 88 -6.15 2.76 -4.56
C PHE A 88 -6.71 2.64 -3.15
N PHE A 89 -7.88 2.03 -3.02
CA PHE A 89 -8.51 1.77 -1.73
C PHE A 89 -9.03 0.34 -1.66
N GLN A 90 -8.74 -0.34 -0.56
CA GLN A 90 -9.26 -1.65 -0.19
C GLN A 90 -10.01 -1.52 1.14
N GLU A 91 -11.26 -1.96 1.13
CA GLU A 91 -12.11 -2.12 2.30
C GLU A 91 -12.96 -3.38 2.11
N ASP A 92 -12.98 -4.24 3.13
CA ASP A 92 -13.58 -5.57 3.05
C ASP A 92 -13.13 -6.31 1.79
N VAL A 93 -14.01 -7.02 1.08
CA VAL A 93 -13.67 -7.79 -0.13
C VAL A 93 -13.50 -6.93 -1.38
N GLU A 94 -13.80 -5.63 -1.31
CA GLU A 94 -13.81 -4.74 -2.47
C GLU A 94 -12.56 -3.86 -2.53
N TRP A 95 -12.11 -3.59 -3.75
CA TRP A 95 -11.10 -2.57 -4.01
C TRP A 95 -11.50 -1.70 -5.19
N GLN A 96 -11.01 -0.47 -5.17
CA GLN A 96 -11.26 0.52 -6.20
C GLN A 96 -9.97 1.28 -6.53
N VAL A 97 -9.86 1.68 -7.79
CA VAL A 97 -8.83 2.60 -8.25
C VAL A 97 -9.48 3.84 -8.84
N GLY A 98 -8.94 4.99 -8.48
CA GLY A 98 -9.46 6.28 -8.90
C GLY A 98 -8.37 7.29 -9.19
N ARG A 99 -8.80 8.49 -9.57
CA ARG A 99 -7.92 9.63 -9.76
C ARG A 99 -7.91 10.50 -8.50
N SER A 100 -6.77 11.13 -8.23
CA SER A 100 -6.67 12.14 -7.17
C SER A 100 -5.84 13.33 -7.66
N PHE A 101 -5.84 14.43 -6.91
CA PHE A 101 -4.89 15.51 -7.15
C PHE A 101 -3.46 14.97 -7.09
N PHE A 102 -2.53 15.57 -7.82
CA PHE A 102 -1.15 15.14 -7.84
C PHE A 102 -0.55 15.08 -6.42
N PHE A 103 0.10 13.97 -6.11
CA PHE A 103 0.86 13.73 -4.89
C PHE A 103 2.27 13.24 -5.25
N PRO A 104 3.34 13.93 -4.81
CA PRO A 104 4.70 13.48 -5.07
C PRO A 104 4.99 12.18 -4.31
N GLY A 105 5.60 11.20 -4.97
CA GLY A 105 5.98 9.93 -4.34
C GLY A 105 4.80 9.01 -4.02
N VAL A 106 4.80 8.43 -2.83
CA VAL A 106 3.80 7.44 -2.39
C VAL A 106 3.37 7.73 -0.96
N GLN A 107 2.07 7.67 -0.71
CA GLN A 107 1.48 7.57 0.62
C GLN A 107 0.78 6.23 0.73
N ILE A 108 1.06 5.50 1.82
CA ILE A 108 0.41 4.25 2.18
C ILE A 108 -0.22 4.44 3.56
N SER A 109 -1.46 4.02 3.71
CA SER A 109 -2.20 4.07 4.96
C SER A 109 -2.84 2.71 5.21
N ILE A 110 -2.56 2.14 6.39
CA ILE A 110 -3.02 0.82 6.80
C ILE A 110 -3.75 0.97 8.12
N ARG A 111 -5.00 0.50 8.19
CA ARG A 111 -5.75 0.40 9.43
C ARG A 111 -6.00 -1.05 9.78
N LEU A 112 -5.65 -1.45 10.99
CA LEU A 112 -5.82 -2.81 11.50
C LEU A 112 -6.65 -2.78 12.79
N PRO A 113 -7.66 -3.65 12.96
CA PRO A 113 -8.41 -3.76 14.20
C PRO A 113 -7.52 -4.00 15.43
N LYS A 114 -7.80 -3.31 16.54
CA LYS A 114 -6.98 -3.40 17.76
C LYS A 114 -6.99 -4.80 18.39
N ARG A 115 -8.08 -5.55 18.24
CA ARG A 115 -8.24 -6.94 18.74
C ARG A 115 -7.09 -7.87 18.32
N LEU A 116 -6.52 -7.65 17.14
CA LEU A 116 -5.37 -8.42 16.62
C LEU A 116 -4.12 -8.31 17.48
N PHE A 117 -4.03 -7.26 18.29
CA PHE A 117 -2.89 -6.97 19.15
C PHE A 117 -3.21 -7.22 20.63
N LEU A 118 -4.46 -7.54 20.97
CA LEU A 118 -4.91 -7.82 22.33
C LEU A 118 -4.84 -9.33 22.63
N ASP A 119 -5.08 -10.19 21.63
CA ASP A 119 -5.07 -11.66 21.77
C ASP A 119 -3.65 -12.27 21.80
N GLY A 120 -2.61 -11.44 21.94
CA GLY A 120 -1.19 -11.83 21.94
C GLY A 120 -0.44 -11.59 23.26
N ALA A 121 -1.12 -11.15 24.33
CA ALA A 121 -0.51 -11.19 25.65
C ALA A 121 -0.40 -12.66 26.09
N PRO A 122 0.79 -13.17 26.45
CA PRO A 122 0.89 -14.48 27.08
C PRO A 122 0.00 -14.46 28.32
N GLY A 123 -0.88 -15.45 28.43
CA GLY A 123 -1.80 -15.58 29.54
C GLY A 123 -1.04 -15.58 30.87
N GLU A 124 -1.53 -14.77 31.80
CA GLU A 124 -1.44 -15.13 33.20
C GLU A 124 -2.42 -16.30 33.41
N GLY A 125 -1.85 -17.50 33.43
CA GLY A 125 -2.48 -18.70 33.96
C GLY A 125 -2.19 -18.86 35.45
#